data_AF-A0A1H3DRC8-F1
#
_entry.id   AF-A0A1H3DRC8-F1
#
_cell.length_a   1.000
_cell.length_b   1.000
_cell.length_c   1.000
_cell.angle_alpha   90.00
_cell.angle_beta   90.00
_cell.angle_gamma   90.00
#
_symmetry.space_group_name_H-M   'P 1'
#
loop_
_entity.id
_entity.type
_entity.pdbx_description
1 polymer ?
#
loop_
_entity_poly.entity_id
_entity_poly.type
_entity_poly.pdbx_seq_one_letter_code
_entity_poly.pdbx_strand_id
1 'polypeptide(L)'
;MDNPVVKNPITGEPYISGSSLKGKMRSLLEWQEAPEVLIESGGQVLNDPKYDVCKLFGVSPGSIPNAKNDKKQKNILVSRAIVRDAYLTEESKQMLQLQLGENIFTEIKAENNIDWLTSKATPRFFERVPKGAEFEGEIVLTQYVEENEKLLALIIEGMRLLQDSYLGGMGSRGAVKIEFKNVRIYVRDRDYYLGEKDEEIIEKTI
;
A
#
# COMPACT_ATOMS: atom_id res chain seq x y z
N MET A 1 21.51 4.09 -12.94
CA MET A 1 20.88 2.98 -12.20
C MET A 1 19.40 3.23 -12.28
N ASP A 2 18.65 2.31 -12.88
CA ASP A 2 17.24 2.53 -13.13
C ASP A 2 16.44 1.99 -11.93
N ASN A 3 15.53 2.81 -11.39
CA ASN A 3 14.67 2.52 -10.24
C ASN A 3 15.41 2.09 -8.96
N PRO A 4 16.11 3.00 -8.26
CA PRO A 4 16.70 2.68 -6.97
C PRO A 4 15.61 2.33 -5.95
N VAL A 5 15.93 1.39 -5.06
CA VAL A 5 15.05 1.07 -3.93
C VAL A 5 15.02 2.27 -3.00
N VAL A 6 13.82 2.62 -2.51
CA VAL A 6 13.68 3.72 -1.55
C VAL A 6 14.30 3.30 -0.22
N LYS A 7 15.21 4.13 0.30
CA LYS A 7 15.98 3.86 1.52
C LYS A 7 15.85 4.99 2.52
N ASN A 8 15.99 4.66 3.79
CA ASN A 8 16.21 5.64 4.84
C ASN A 8 17.57 6.31 4.61
N PRO A 9 17.63 7.65 4.48
CA PRO A 9 18.89 8.35 4.18
C PRO A 9 19.93 8.26 5.30
N ILE A 10 19.51 7.93 6.53
CA ILE A 10 20.38 7.83 7.70
C ILE A 10 20.93 6.41 7.84
N THR A 11 20.05 5.40 7.79
CA THR A 11 20.43 4.00 8.05
C THR A 11 20.80 3.22 6.79
N GLY A 12 20.42 3.70 5.60
CA GLY A 12 20.56 2.98 4.34
C GLY A 12 19.59 1.80 4.17
N GLU A 13 18.73 1.56 5.15
CA GLU A 13 17.77 0.46 5.14
C GLU A 13 16.63 0.74 4.14
N PRO A 14 16.21 -0.26 3.35
CA PRO A 14 15.03 -0.12 2.50
C PRO A 14 13.77 -0.01 3.36
N TYR A 15 12.77 0.71 2.85
CA TYR A 15 11.44 0.73 3.44
C TYR A 15 10.37 0.79 2.35
N ILE A 16 9.15 0.37 2.69
CA ILE A 16 8.00 0.48 1.80
C ILE A 16 7.24 1.75 2.17
N SER A 17 7.10 2.69 1.24
CA SER A 17 6.36 3.91 1.53
C SER A 17 4.85 3.65 1.62
N GLY A 18 4.22 4.20 2.66
CA GLY A 18 2.81 4.05 2.93
C GLY A 18 1.95 4.66 1.81
N SER A 19 2.44 5.70 1.15
CA SER A 19 1.81 6.27 -0.05
C SER A 19 1.79 5.30 -1.24
N SER A 20 2.86 4.51 -1.44
CA SER A 20 2.91 3.50 -2.49
C SER A 20 1.95 2.34 -2.21
N LEU A 21 1.91 1.90 -0.95
CA LEU A 21 1.00 0.85 -0.50
C LEU A 21 -0.45 1.31 -0.63
N LYS A 22 -0.77 2.50 -0.10
CA LYS A 22 -2.09 3.15 -0.21
C LYS A 22 -2.52 3.33 -1.65
N GLY A 23 -1.66 3.89 -2.50
CA GLY A 23 -1.97 4.17 -3.91
C GLY A 23 -2.25 2.90 -4.70
N LYS A 24 -1.46 1.84 -4.47
CA LYS A 24 -1.67 0.56 -5.15
C LYS A 24 -2.94 -0.14 -4.67
N MET A 25 -3.20 -0.20 -3.35
CA MET A 25 -4.45 -0.75 -2.82
C MET A 25 -5.66 0.01 -3.36
N ARG A 26 -5.61 1.35 -3.34
CA ARG A 26 -6.65 2.20 -3.92
C ARG A 26 -6.88 1.85 -5.39
N SER A 27 -5.84 1.83 -6.22
CA SER A 27 -5.97 1.54 -7.64
C SER A 27 -6.63 0.18 -7.91
N LEU A 28 -6.23 -0.87 -7.18
CA LEU A 28 -6.82 -2.20 -7.33
C LEU A 28 -8.30 -2.22 -6.93
N LEU A 29 -8.65 -1.55 -5.83
CA LEU A 29 -10.02 -1.47 -5.38
C LEU A 29 -10.90 -0.60 -6.29
N GLU A 30 -10.38 0.50 -6.86
CA GLU A 30 -11.13 1.30 -7.84
C GLU A 30 -11.46 0.46 -9.09
N TRP A 31 -10.52 -0.38 -9.56
CA TRP A 31 -10.76 -1.34 -10.65
C TRP A 31 -11.80 -2.40 -10.32
N GLN A 32 -11.86 -2.83 -9.06
CA GLN A 32 -12.83 -3.80 -8.57
C GLN A 32 -14.23 -3.19 -8.42
N GLU A 33 -14.32 -1.95 -7.93
CA GLU A 33 -15.59 -1.27 -7.64
C GLU A 33 -16.23 -0.62 -8.88
N ALA A 34 -15.45 0.02 -9.75
CA ALA A 34 -15.98 0.82 -10.86
C ALA A 34 -15.08 0.80 -12.13
N PRO A 35 -14.91 -0.37 -12.78
CA PRO A 35 -14.04 -0.51 -13.94
C PRO A 35 -14.49 0.32 -15.14
N GLU A 36 -15.79 0.40 -15.42
CA GLU A 36 -16.33 1.16 -16.56
C GLU A 36 -16.00 2.66 -16.45
N VAL A 37 -16.16 3.23 -15.26
CA VAL A 37 -15.88 4.65 -15.00
C VAL A 37 -14.39 4.95 -15.08
N LEU A 38 -13.54 4.02 -14.65
CA LEU A 38 -12.09 4.15 -14.84
C LEU A 38 -11.70 4.10 -16.33
N ILE A 39 -12.32 3.24 -17.13
CA ILE A 39 -12.08 3.17 -18.57
C ILE A 39 -12.51 4.47 -19.26
N GLU A 40 -13.71 4.96 -18.96
CA GLU A 40 -14.25 6.21 -19.54
C GLU A 40 -13.43 7.44 -19.14
N SER A 41 -12.91 7.48 -17.91
CA SER A 41 -12.07 8.57 -17.41
C SER A 41 -10.61 8.49 -17.87
N GLY A 42 -10.24 7.46 -18.64
CA GLY A 42 -8.87 7.25 -19.10
C GLY A 42 -7.90 6.87 -17.98
N GLY A 43 -8.39 6.21 -16.93
CA GLY A 43 -7.61 5.76 -15.78
C GLY A 43 -7.33 6.85 -14.75
N GLN A 44 -8.13 7.91 -14.72
CA GLN A 44 -8.03 8.93 -13.69
C GLN A 44 -8.58 8.41 -12.35
N VAL A 45 -7.99 8.88 -11.26
CA VAL A 45 -8.39 8.52 -9.91
C VAL A 45 -9.85 8.89 -9.67
N LEU A 46 -10.64 7.96 -9.12
CA LEU A 46 -12.04 8.21 -8.80
C LEU A 46 -12.18 9.32 -7.75
N ASN A 47 -13.08 10.27 -8.00
CA ASN A 47 -13.29 11.42 -7.13
C ASN A 47 -14.78 11.66 -6.80
N ASP A 48 -15.54 10.58 -6.62
CA ASP A 48 -16.97 10.61 -6.33
C ASP A 48 -17.26 9.92 -4.99
N PRO A 49 -17.77 10.65 -3.96
CA PRO A 49 -18.09 10.09 -2.64
C PRO A 49 -19.12 8.96 -2.64
N LYS A 50 -19.79 8.70 -3.78
CA LYS A 50 -20.67 7.53 -3.91
C LYS A 50 -19.93 6.20 -3.77
N TYR A 51 -18.64 6.16 -4.12
CA TYR A 51 -17.80 4.96 -4.07
C TYR A 51 -17.19 4.79 -2.68
N ASP A 52 -17.19 3.56 -2.17
CA ASP A 52 -16.65 3.24 -0.85
C ASP A 52 -15.12 3.40 -0.82
N VAL A 53 -14.44 3.15 -1.94
CA VAL A 53 -12.99 3.41 -2.07
C VAL A 53 -12.65 4.90 -1.92
N CYS A 54 -13.51 5.78 -2.45
CA CYS A 54 -13.36 7.22 -2.28
C CYS A 54 -13.62 7.66 -0.82
N LYS A 55 -14.55 7.02 -0.12
CA LYS A 55 -14.77 7.28 1.33
C LYS A 55 -13.58 6.81 2.18
N LEU A 56 -12.94 5.71 1.79
CA LEU A 56 -11.80 5.14 2.51
C LEU A 56 -10.52 5.97 2.33
N PHE A 57 -10.13 6.22 1.08
CA PHE A 57 -8.86 6.89 0.75
C PHE A 57 -8.97 8.40 0.54
N GLY A 58 -10.19 8.95 0.60
CA GLY A 58 -10.47 10.37 0.47
C GLY A 58 -10.56 10.85 -0.97
N VAL A 59 -11.14 12.03 -1.14
CA VAL A 59 -11.33 12.70 -2.44
C VAL A 59 -10.63 14.06 -2.44
N SER A 60 -10.15 14.47 -3.61
CA SER A 60 -9.55 15.79 -3.81
C SER A 60 -10.63 16.87 -3.82
N PRO A 61 -10.51 17.95 -3.02
CA PRO A 61 -11.50 19.03 -2.97
C PRO A 61 -11.71 19.76 -4.30
N GLY A 62 -10.67 19.81 -5.15
CA GLY A 62 -10.67 20.58 -6.41
C GLY A 62 -11.53 19.99 -7.53
N SER A 63 -11.97 18.74 -7.38
CA SER A 63 -12.68 18.00 -8.44
C SER A 63 -14.06 17.52 -7.99
N ILE A 64 -14.59 18.06 -6.89
CA ILE A 64 -15.93 17.75 -6.41
C ILE A 64 -16.91 18.64 -7.19
N PRO A 65 -17.86 18.08 -7.95
CA PRO A 65 -18.89 18.88 -8.59
C PRO A 65 -19.69 19.64 -7.52
N ASN A 66 -19.49 20.96 -7.46
CA ASN A 66 -20.18 21.97 -6.65
C ASN A 66 -21.16 21.43 -5.57
N ALA A 67 -20.66 20.81 -4.51
CA ALA A 67 -21.47 20.45 -3.33
C ALA A 67 -21.67 21.67 -2.39
N LYS A 68 -21.92 22.87 -2.95
CA LYS A 68 -22.11 24.09 -2.14
C LYS A 68 -23.40 24.10 -1.31
N ASN A 69 -24.33 23.16 -1.52
CA ASN A 69 -25.68 23.23 -0.92
C ASN A 69 -26.17 21.99 -0.15
N ASP A 70 -25.39 20.91 -0.03
CA ASP A 70 -25.86 19.74 0.73
C ASP A 70 -25.12 19.62 2.08
N LYS A 71 -25.79 20.05 3.17
CA LYS A 71 -25.31 19.92 4.56
C LYS A 71 -25.40 18.48 5.10
N LYS A 72 -25.36 17.47 4.24
CA LYS A 72 -25.39 16.07 4.68
C LYS A 72 -23.98 15.64 5.08
N GLN A 73 -23.85 15.05 6.27
CA GLN A 73 -22.66 14.34 6.77
C GLN A 73 -22.11 13.27 5.82
N LYS A 74 -22.83 12.91 4.75
CA LYS A 74 -22.33 12.15 3.59
C LYS A 74 -21.11 12.78 2.90
N ASN A 75 -20.74 14.01 3.26
CA ASN A 75 -19.62 14.78 2.71
C ASN A 75 -18.37 14.76 3.61
N ILE A 76 -18.08 13.67 4.33
CA ILE A 76 -16.72 13.49 4.90
C ILE A 76 -15.80 13.12 3.75
N LEU A 77 -15.16 14.14 3.18
CA LEU A 77 -14.25 14.04 2.03
C LEU A 77 -12.81 13.69 2.45
N VAL A 78 -12.57 13.59 3.77
CA VAL A 78 -11.27 13.31 4.36
C VAL A 78 -10.99 11.81 4.30
N SER A 79 -9.75 11.45 3.98
CA SER A 79 -9.31 10.06 4.01
C SER A 79 -9.44 9.48 5.41
N ARG A 80 -10.07 8.30 5.50
CA ARG A 80 -10.22 7.55 6.76
C ARG A 80 -9.10 6.56 7.00
N ALA A 81 -8.42 6.10 5.94
CA ALA A 81 -7.26 5.23 6.03
C ALA A 81 -5.93 6.00 5.98
N ILE A 82 -5.17 5.91 7.06
CA ILE A 82 -3.77 6.33 7.15
C ILE A 82 -2.91 5.07 7.01
N VAL A 83 -2.11 5.00 5.96
CA VAL A 83 -1.17 3.91 5.73
C VAL A 83 0.23 4.44 6.03
N ARG A 84 0.89 3.90 7.06
CA ARG A 84 2.25 4.31 7.40
C ARG A 84 3.27 3.62 6.52
N ASP A 85 4.48 4.16 6.54
CA ASP A 85 5.65 3.50 5.98
C ASP A 85 5.91 2.19 6.74
N ALA A 86 6.29 1.15 6.00
CA ALA A 86 6.69 -0.13 6.58
C ALA A 86 8.21 -0.26 6.57
N TYR A 87 8.79 -0.47 7.74
CA TYR A 87 10.23 -0.53 7.96
C TYR A 87 10.71 -1.97 8.08
N LEU A 88 11.98 -2.20 7.73
CA LEU A 88 12.59 -3.52 7.79
C LEU A 88 12.61 -4.05 9.24
N THR A 89 12.21 -5.31 9.45
CA THR A 89 12.28 -5.93 10.78
C THR A 89 13.73 -6.16 11.20
N GLU A 90 14.00 -6.15 12.50
CA GLU A 90 15.36 -6.39 13.02
C GLU A 90 15.89 -7.79 12.63
N GLU A 91 15.02 -8.79 12.60
CA GLU A 91 15.35 -10.14 12.11
C GLU A 91 15.76 -10.13 10.63
N SER A 92 15.00 -9.43 9.78
CA SER A 92 15.31 -9.30 8.36
C SER A 92 16.59 -8.51 8.12
N LYS A 93 16.83 -7.47 8.94
CA LYS A 93 18.04 -6.67 8.91
C LYS A 93 19.27 -7.53 9.18
N GLN A 94 19.24 -8.35 10.23
CA GLN A 94 20.34 -9.26 10.57
C GLN A 94 20.55 -10.31 9.48
N MET A 95 19.47 -10.89 8.96
CA MET A 95 19.51 -11.87 7.87
C MET A 95 20.18 -11.30 6.61
N LEU A 96 19.79 -10.09 6.20
CA LEU A 96 20.33 -9.43 5.02
C LEU A 96 21.81 -9.09 5.19
N GLN A 97 22.22 -8.58 6.36
CA GLN A 97 23.63 -8.27 6.62
C GLN A 97 24.51 -9.52 6.66
N LEU A 98 24.01 -10.62 7.20
CA LEU A 98 24.71 -11.92 7.19
C LEU A 98 24.96 -12.44 5.77
N GLN A 99 24.01 -12.24 4.86
CA GLN A 99 24.09 -12.75 3.49
C GLN A 99 24.82 -11.82 2.51
N LEU A 100 24.61 -10.50 2.64
CA LEU A 100 25.10 -9.51 1.68
C LEU A 100 26.34 -8.75 2.18
N GLY A 101 26.57 -8.71 3.49
CA GLY A 101 27.64 -7.94 4.13
C GLY A 101 27.12 -6.81 5.01
N GLU A 102 28.03 -6.25 5.81
CA GLU A 102 27.74 -5.18 6.77
C GLU A 102 27.17 -3.94 6.06
N ASN A 103 26.03 -3.44 6.57
CA ASN A 103 25.29 -2.29 6.00
C ASN A 103 24.82 -2.47 4.54
N ILE A 104 24.67 -3.71 4.05
CA ILE A 104 24.12 -3.99 2.72
C ILE A 104 22.77 -4.71 2.88
N PHE A 105 21.73 -4.14 2.26
CA PHE A 105 20.34 -4.61 2.38
C PHE A 105 19.67 -4.88 1.03
N THR A 106 20.32 -4.52 -0.07
CA THR A 106 19.78 -4.62 -1.43
C THR A 106 20.78 -5.34 -2.34
N GLU A 107 20.26 -5.99 -3.37
CA GLU A 107 21.06 -6.65 -4.39
C GLU A 107 20.81 -6.01 -5.77
N ILE A 108 21.81 -6.14 -6.64
CA ILE A 108 21.70 -5.75 -8.05
C ILE A 108 21.36 -7.00 -8.85
N LYS A 109 20.18 -7.04 -9.46
CA LYS A 109 19.80 -8.09 -10.40
C LYS A 109 20.00 -7.60 -11.84
N ALA A 110 20.56 -8.48 -12.67
CA ALA A 110 20.64 -8.29 -14.12
C ALA A 110 19.42 -8.93 -14.81
N GLU A 111 18.78 -8.21 -15.73
CA GLU A 111 17.85 -8.75 -16.72
C GLU A 111 18.38 -8.45 -18.11
N ASN A 112 18.17 -9.36 -19.05
CA ASN A 112 18.54 -9.14 -20.44
C ASN A 112 17.31 -8.73 -21.25
N ASN A 113 17.42 -7.64 -22.00
CA ASN A 113 16.54 -7.39 -23.12
C ASN A 113 17.15 -8.06 -24.36
N ILE A 114 16.42 -8.94 -25.03
CA ILE A 114 16.90 -9.67 -26.20
C ILE A 114 16.24 -9.08 -27.43
N ASP A 115 17.05 -8.61 -28.37
CA ASP A 115 16.57 -8.22 -29.70
C ASP A 115 16.05 -9.46 -30.44
N TRP A 116 14.79 -9.43 -30.86
CA TRP A 116 14.14 -10.59 -31.49
C TRP A 116 14.71 -10.96 -32.86
N LEU A 117 15.35 -10.02 -33.57
CA LEU A 117 15.92 -10.24 -34.89
C LEU A 117 17.38 -10.70 -34.79
N THR A 118 18.17 -10.02 -33.96
CA THR A 118 19.62 -10.24 -33.87
C THR A 118 20.02 -11.18 -32.73
N SER A 119 19.09 -11.54 -31.84
CA SER A 119 19.33 -12.27 -30.58
C SER A 119 20.35 -11.59 -29.66
N LYS A 120 20.66 -10.32 -29.89
CA LYS A 120 21.63 -9.57 -29.10
C LYS A 120 21.03 -9.25 -27.73
N ALA A 121 21.74 -9.65 -26.68
CA ALA A 121 21.38 -9.32 -25.31
C ALA A 121 21.90 -7.94 -24.91
N THR A 122 21.00 -7.09 -24.43
CA THR A 122 21.32 -5.82 -23.78
C THR A 122 20.97 -5.94 -22.29
N PRO A 123 21.96 -6.12 -21.41
CA PRO A 123 21.72 -6.26 -19.98
C PRO A 123 21.24 -4.93 -19.37
N ARG A 124 20.28 -5.02 -18.46
CA ARG A 124 19.77 -3.95 -17.61
C ARG A 124 19.95 -4.37 -16.16
N PHE A 125 20.40 -3.43 -15.33
CA PHE A 125 20.65 -3.67 -13.92
C PHE A 125 19.65 -2.87 -13.10
N PHE A 126 19.02 -3.52 -12.14
CA PHE A 126 18.06 -2.91 -11.23
C PHE A 126 18.37 -3.35 -9.81
N GLU A 127 18.18 -2.40 -8.89
CA GLU A 127 18.28 -2.66 -7.47
C GLU A 127 16.98 -3.29 -6.97
N ARG A 128 17.08 -4.28 -6.09
CA ARG A 128 15.92 -4.84 -5.40
C ARG A 128 16.25 -5.28 -3.99
N VAL A 129 15.22 -5.38 -3.17
CA VAL A 129 15.31 -6.06 -1.88
C VAL A 129 15.29 -7.59 -2.14
N PRO A 130 16.20 -8.38 -1.54
CA PRO A 130 16.17 -9.83 -1.64
C PRO A 130 14.85 -10.43 -1.16
N LYS A 131 14.50 -11.57 -1.72
CA LYS A 131 13.31 -12.33 -1.30
C LYS A 131 13.46 -12.76 0.15
N GLY A 132 12.39 -12.62 0.93
CA GLY A 132 12.36 -13.05 2.34
C GLY A 132 12.61 -11.92 3.33
N ALA A 133 12.91 -10.71 2.87
CA ALA A 133 12.88 -9.52 3.72
C ALA A 133 11.44 -9.24 4.18
N GLU A 134 11.27 -9.07 5.49
CA GLU A 134 10.01 -8.76 6.14
C GLU A 134 10.01 -7.29 6.59
N PHE A 135 8.84 -6.66 6.44
CA PHE A 135 8.62 -5.26 6.79
C PHE A 135 7.45 -5.15 7.75
N GLU A 136 7.59 -4.33 8.77
CA GLU A 136 6.56 -4.01 9.74
C GLU A 136 5.95 -2.65 9.42
N GLY A 137 4.63 -2.60 9.29
CA GLY A 137 3.89 -1.37 9.02
C GLY A 137 2.50 -1.39 9.64
N GLU A 138 1.86 -0.23 9.69
CA GLU A 138 0.54 -0.06 10.28
C GLU A 138 -0.44 0.64 9.32
N ILE A 139 -1.71 0.26 9.42
CA ILE A 139 -2.83 0.94 8.78
C ILE A 139 -3.80 1.37 9.86
N VAL A 140 -4.05 2.67 9.97
CA VAL A 140 -5.01 3.24 10.92
C VAL A 140 -6.27 3.62 10.16
N LEU A 141 -7.40 3.04 10.56
CA LEU A 141 -8.73 3.40 10.09
C LEU A 141 -9.43 4.28 11.13
N THR A 142 -9.68 5.55 10.80
CA THR A 142 -10.45 6.44 11.66
C THR A 142 -11.94 6.24 11.47
N GLN A 143 -12.62 5.90 12.57
CA GLN A 143 -14.06 5.66 12.61
C GLN A 143 -14.81 6.95 12.97
N TYR A 144 -15.73 7.37 12.09
CA TYR A 144 -16.56 8.58 12.31
C TYR A 144 -18.07 8.28 12.34
N VAL A 145 -18.53 7.25 11.64
CA VAL A 145 -19.95 6.88 11.47
C VAL A 145 -20.09 5.35 11.39
N GLU A 146 -21.27 4.77 11.60
CA GLU A 146 -21.50 3.31 11.71
C GLU A 146 -21.24 2.48 10.43
N GLU A 147 -20.75 3.06 9.32
CA GLU A 147 -20.38 2.33 8.08
C GLU A 147 -19.00 1.62 8.16
N ASN A 148 -18.42 1.46 9.36
CA ASN A 148 -16.99 1.11 9.52
C ASN A 148 -16.64 -0.34 9.19
N GLU A 149 -17.54 -1.29 9.43
CA GLU A 149 -17.28 -2.71 9.13
C GLU A 149 -17.06 -2.95 7.63
N LYS A 150 -17.81 -2.23 6.79
CA LYS A 150 -17.65 -2.29 5.33
C LYS A 150 -16.30 -1.73 4.90
N LEU A 151 -15.88 -0.61 5.49
CA LEU A 151 -14.60 0.00 5.17
C LEU A 151 -13.41 -0.86 5.63
N LEU A 152 -13.53 -1.52 6.78
CA LEU A 152 -12.55 -2.50 7.24
C LEU A 152 -12.47 -3.69 6.26
N ALA A 153 -13.62 -4.23 5.84
CA ALA A 153 -13.67 -5.30 4.85
C ALA A 153 -13.00 -4.88 3.52
N LEU A 154 -13.21 -3.63 3.10
CA LEU A 154 -12.60 -3.06 1.90
C LEU A 154 -11.06 -2.95 2.00
N ILE A 155 -10.52 -2.59 3.16
CA ILE A 155 -9.06 -2.62 3.40
C ILE A 155 -8.54 -4.06 3.24
N ILE A 156 -9.21 -5.02 3.87
CA ILE A 156 -8.81 -6.44 3.83
C ILE A 156 -8.87 -6.98 2.40
N GLU A 157 -9.90 -6.61 1.64
CA GLU A 157 -10.01 -6.91 0.21
C GLU A 157 -8.84 -6.32 -0.58
N GLY A 158 -8.51 -5.05 -0.35
CA GLY A 158 -7.38 -4.38 -0.99
C GLY A 158 -6.04 -5.05 -0.68
N MET A 159 -5.84 -5.50 0.56
CA MET A 159 -4.68 -6.28 0.96
C MET A 159 -4.60 -7.60 0.20
N ARG A 160 -5.71 -8.35 0.10
CA ARG A 160 -5.76 -9.62 -0.65
C ARG A 160 -5.48 -9.43 -2.13
N LEU A 161 -6.13 -8.46 -2.76
CA LEU A 161 -5.86 -8.09 -4.16
C LEU A 161 -4.40 -7.73 -4.39
N LEU A 162 -3.76 -7.07 -3.43
CA LEU A 162 -2.36 -6.71 -3.54
C LEU A 162 -1.40 -7.91 -3.47
N GLN A 163 -1.73 -8.96 -2.70
CA GLN A 163 -0.93 -10.20 -2.66
C GLN A 163 -0.95 -10.96 -3.98
N ASP A 164 -2.08 -10.92 -4.69
CA ASP A 164 -2.22 -11.51 -6.02
C ASP A 164 -1.66 -10.59 -7.12
N SER A 165 -1.49 -9.31 -6.81
CA SER A 165 -0.84 -8.33 -7.66
C SER A 165 0.64 -8.16 -7.28
N TYR A 166 1.19 -6.98 -7.58
CA TYR A 166 2.56 -6.59 -7.28
C TYR A 166 2.58 -5.18 -6.69
N LEU A 167 3.60 -4.88 -5.91
CA LEU A 167 3.84 -3.54 -5.36
C LEU A 167 5.01 -2.85 -6.09
N GLY A 168 4.88 -1.58 -6.45
CA GLY A 168 5.97 -0.87 -7.15
C GLY A 168 6.17 -1.31 -8.61
N GLY A 169 7.41 -1.29 -9.09
CA GLY A 169 7.76 -1.46 -10.50
C GLY A 169 8.02 -2.90 -10.95
N MET A 170 7.96 -3.14 -12.27
CA MET A 170 8.36 -4.39 -12.95
C MET A 170 7.58 -5.66 -12.58
N GLY A 171 6.44 -5.55 -11.89
CA GLY A 171 5.72 -6.72 -11.41
C GLY A 171 5.17 -7.67 -12.48
N SER A 172 4.89 -7.18 -13.69
CA SER A 172 4.52 -8.04 -14.83
C SER A 172 5.63 -9.03 -15.24
N ARG A 173 6.88 -8.81 -14.80
CA ARG A 173 8.03 -9.69 -15.01
C ARG A 173 8.29 -10.61 -13.81
N GLY A 174 7.33 -10.76 -12.91
CA GLY A 174 7.43 -11.62 -11.72
C GLY A 174 8.20 -10.99 -10.55
N ALA A 175 8.40 -9.67 -10.57
CA ALA A 175 9.02 -8.95 -9.46
C ALA A 175 7.98 -8.49 -8.41
N VAL A 176 8.44 -8.28 -7.18
CA VAL A 176 7.71 -7.58 -6.11
C VAL A 176 6.34 -8.15 -5.76
N LYS A 177 6.27 -9.48 -5.65
CA LYS A 177 5.18 -10.16 -4.94
C LYS A 177 5.35 -9.97 -3.43
N ILE A 178 4.28 -9.59 -2.75
CA ILE A 178 4.25 -9.43 -1.30
C ILE A 178 3.25 -10.39 -0.67
N GLU A 179 3.40 -10.64 0.62
CA GLU A 179 2.49 -11.42 1.45
C GLU A 179 2.31 -10.67 2.77
N PHE A 180 1.07 -10.55 3.24
CA PHE A 180 0.76 -10.00 4.55
C PHE A 180 0.74 -11.14 5.57
N LYS A 181 1.58 -11.04 6.60
CA LYS A 181 1.64 -12.02 7.70
C LYS A 181 1.33 -11.34 9.02
N ASN A 182 0.83 -12.11 9.98
CA ASN A 182 0.62 -11.67 11.37
C ASN A 182 -0.21 -10.38 11.49
N VAL A 183 -1.24 -10.22 10.66
CA VAL A 183 -2.11 -9.04 10.72
C VAL A 183 -2.95 -9.09 11.99
N ARG A 184 -2.76 -8.11 12.87
CA ARG A 184 -3.52 -7.92 14.11
C ARG A 184 -4.38 -6.67 14.00
N ILE A 185 -5.63 -6.75 14.46
CA ILE A 185 -6.55 -5.63 14.43
C ILE A 185 -6.76 -5.15 15.87
N TYR A 186 -6.47 -3.87 16.10
CA TYR A 186 -6.65 -3.22 17.39
C TYR A 186 -7.79 -2.21 17.30
N VAL A 187 -8.69 -2.21 18.28
CA VAL A 187 -9.78 -1.24 18.41
C VAL A 187 -9.49 -0.33 19.59
N ARG A 188 -9.47 0.97 19.30
CA ARG A 188 -9.23 2.04 20.25
C ARG A 188 -10.45 2.95 20.26
N ASP A 189 -11.32 2.75 21.26
CA ASP A 189 -12.49 3.59 21.50
C ASP A 189 -12.09 4.90 22.20
N ARG A 190 -13.07 5.75 22.52
CA ARG A 190 -12.81 7.03 23.20
C ARG A 190 -12.18 6.82 24.58
N ASP A 191 -12.61 5.80 25.30
CA ASP A 191 -12.22 5.53 26.68
C ASP A 191 -10.75 5.09 26.75
N TYR A 192 -10.26 4.39 25.72
CA TYR A 192 -8.82 4.15 25.51
C TYR A 192 -8.01 5.45 25.50
N TYR A 193 -8.44 6.46 24.74
CA TYR A 193 -7.73 7.73 24.68
C TYR A 193 -7.88 8.58 25.93
N LEU A 194 -8.88 8.31 26.78
CA LEU A 194 -9.02 8.90 28.11
C LEU A 194 -8.18 8.18 29.18
N GLY A 195 -7.60 7.02 28.86
CA GLY A 195 -6.82 6.20 29.77
C GLY A 195 -7.68 5.35 30.72
N GLU A 196 -8.96 5.19 30.43
CA GLU A 196 -9.91 4.44 31.25
C GLU A 196 -9.92 2.94 30.91
N LYS A 197 -9.41 2.57 29.74
CA LYS A 197 -9.43 1.22 29.19
C LYS A 197 -8.21 0.95 28.30
N ASP A 198 -7.76 -0.30 28.23
CA ASP A 198 -6.73 -0.73 27.27
C ASP A 198 -7.33 -1.02 25.90
N GLU A 199 -6.48 -1.13 24.87
CA GLU A 199 -6.92 -1.43 23.51
C GLU A 199 -7.50 -2.85 23.40
N GLU A 200 -8.57 -3.00 22.61
CA GLU A 200 -9.17 -4.30 22.36
C GLU A 200 -8.53 -4.96 21.14
N ILE A 201 -8.12 -6.21 21.28
CA ILE A 201 -7.52 -6.99 20.17
C ILE A 201 -8.61 -7.84 19.53
N ILE A 202 -8.88 -7.61 18.25
CA ILE A 202 -9.69 -8.49 17.42
C ILE A 202 -8.72 -9.38 16.64
N GLU A 203 -8.59 -10.63 17.07
CA GLU A 203 -7.84 -11.62 16.30
C GLU A 203 -8.63 -11.97 15.04
N LYS A 204 -8.14 -11.50 13.90
CA LYS A 204 -8.63 -11.90 12.59
C LYS A 204 -7.42 -12.30 11.75
N THR A 205 -7.23 -13.61 11.58
CA THR A 205 -6.19 -14.13 10.69
C THR A 205 -6.63 -13.83 9.25
N ILE A 206 -5.86 -13.00 8.54
CA ILE A 206 -6.02 -12.76 7.10
C ILE A 206 -5.21 -13.78 6.33
#